data_AF-W1YDG2-F1
#
_entry.id   AF-W1YDG2-F1
#
_cell.length_a   1.000
_cell.length_b   1.000
_cell.length_c   1.000
_cell.angle_alpha   90.00
_cell.angle_beta   90.00
_cell.angle_gamma   90.00
#
_symmetry.space_group_name_H-M   'P 1'
#
loop_
_entity.id
_entity.type
_entity.pdbx_description
1 polymer ?
#
loop_
_entity_poly.entity_id
_entity_poly.type
_entity_poly.pdbx_seq_one_letter_code
_entity_poly.pdbx_strand_id
1 'polypeptide(L)'
;QLVASARAVKACHSLLPEAKIGNMLLGGLVYPLTCQPQDMLQAMEENRRWMFFGDVQARGQYPGYMQRFFRDHNITIEMTE
;
A
#
# COMPACT_ATOMS: atom_id res chain seq x y z
N GLN A 1 1.79 4.96 10.72
CA GLN A 1 0.89 5.78 9.87
C GLN A 1 -0.40 5.05 9.49
N LEU A 2 -0.35 3.82 8.96
CA LEU A 2 -1.52 3.12 8.41
C LEU A 2 -2.65 2.89 9.44
N VAL A 3 -2.32 2.36 10.63
CA VAL A 3 -3.29 2.16 11.73
C VAL A 3 -3.91 3.48 12.20
N ALA A 4 -3.10 4.56 12.27
CA ALA A 4 -3.60 5.88 12.66
C ALA A 4 -4.59 6.44 11.63
N SER A 5 -4.32 6.28 10.33
CA SER A 5 -5.25 6.66 9.26
C SER A 5 -6.56 5.87 9.34
N ALA A 6 -6.50 4.55 9.54
CA ALA A 6 -7.69 3.72 9.73
C ALA A 6 -8.54 4.15 10.94
N ARG A 7 -7.88 4.48 12.07
CA ARG A 7 -8.55 5.02 13.26
C ARG A 7 -9.19 6.39 13.00
N ALA A 8 -8.53 7.26 12.23
CA ALA A 8 -9.08 8.55 11.84
C ALA A 8 -10.31 8.41 10.94
N VAL A 9 -10.28 7.50 9.96
CA VAL A 9 -11.43 7.17 9.10
C VAL A 9 -12.60 6.68 9.95
N LYS A 10 -12.36 5.73 10.86
CA LYS A 10 -13.38 5.20 11.78
C LYS A 10 -14.01 6.28 12.66
N ALA A 11 -13.18 7.12 13.28
CA ALA A 11 -13.65 8.19 14.15
C ALA A 11 -14.48 9.21 13.38
N CYS A 12 -14.03 9.62 12.19
CA CYS A 12 -14.73 10.61 11.39
C CYS A 12 -16.08 10.10 10.87
N HIS A 13 -16.19 8.85 10.41
CA HIS A 13 -17.50 8.28 10.05
C HIS A 13 -18.44 8.11 11.24
N SER A 14 -17.90 7.97 12.46
CA SER A 14 -18.72 7.93 13.70
C SER A 14 -19.27 9.32 14.06
N LEU A 15 -18.52 10.39 13.76
CA LEU A 15 -18.91 11.78 14.02
C LEU A 15 -19.77 12.38 12.89
N LEU A 16 -19.46 12.04 11.65
CA LEU A 16 -20.04 12.56 10.43
C LEU A 16 -20.27 11.40 9.44
N PRO A 17 -21.45 10.74 9.50
CA PRO A 17 -21.75 9.56 8.68
C PRO A 17 -21.62 9.77 7.16
N GLU A 18 -21.88 11.00 6.70
CA GLU A 18 -21.83 11.37 5.27
C GLU A 18 -20.44 11.83 4.81
N ALA A 19 -19.45 11.94 5.71
CA ALA A 19 -18.11 12.38 5.36
C ALA A 19 -17.46 11.42 4.35
N LYS A 20 -16.75 11.97 3.36
CA LYS A 20 -15.97 11.20 2.39
C LYS A 20 -14.49 11.38 2.69
N ILE A 21 -13.81 10.31 3.08
CA ILE A 21 -12.40 10.33 3.48
C ILE A 21 -11.64 9.40 2.55
N GLY A 22 -10.71 9.98 1.79
CA GLY A 22 -9.83 9.26 0.87
C GLY A 22 -8.43 9.08 1.42
N ASN A 23 -7.64 8.28 0.71
CA ASN A 23 -6.19 8.26 0.88
C ASN A 23 -5.52 9.28 -0.07
N MET A 24 -4.22 9.46 0.10
CA MET A 24 -3.38 10.20 -0.83
C MET A 24 -2.13 9.36 -1.11
N LEU A 25 -1.82 9.20 -2.39
CA LEU A 25 -0.62 8.50 -2.87
C LEU A 25 0.10 9.38 -3.88
N LEU A 26 1.43 9.32 -3.87
CA LEU A 26 2.22 9.90 -4.95
C LEU A 26 2.10 8.99 -6.18
N GLY A 27 1.55 9.53 -7.27
CA GLY A 27 1.44 8.83 -8.55
C GLY A 27 2.76 8.87 -9.33
N GLY A 28 3.68 7.96 -9.04
CA GLY A 28 4.90 7.75 -9.82
C GLY A 28 4.80 6.46 -10.64
N LEU A 29 4.23 6.54 -11.84
CA LEU A 29 4.13 5.38 -12.72
C LEU A 29 5.45 5.17 -13.46
N VAL A 30 6.02 3.98 -13.33
CA VAL A 30 7.25 3.56 -14.01
C VAL A 30 6.90 2.66 -15.18
N TYR A 31 7.43 3.01 -16.35
CA TYR A 31 7.41 2.16 -17.54
C TYR A 31 8.77 1.45 -17.71
N PRO A 32 8.79 0.23 -18.26
CA PRO A 32 10.03 -0.48 -18.55
C PRO A 32 10.79 0.22 -19.68
N LEU A 33 12.13 0.20 -19.61
CA LEU A 33 12.99 0.80 -20.65
C LEU A 33 12.94 -0.02 -21.95
N THR A 34 12.91 -1.35 -21.84
CA THR A 34 12.83 -2.27 -22.98
C THR A 34 11.71 -3.31 -22.78
N CYS A 35 11.44 -4.11 -23.82
CA CYS A 35 10.51 -5.23 -23.74
C CYS A 35 11.09 -6.48 -23.06
N GLN A 36 12.32 -6.41 -22.53
CA GLN A 36 12.91 -7.54 -21.83
C GLN A 36 12.10 -7.89 -20.57
N PRO A 37 11.87 -9.18 -20.26
CA PRO A 37 11.10 -9.59 -19.10
C PRO A 37 11.64 -9.05 -17.77
N GLN A 38 12.95 -8.81 -17.67
CA GLN A 38 13.61 -8.25 -16.50
C GLN A 38 13.19 -6.80 -16.25
N ASP A 39 13.21 -5.96 -17.29
CA ASP A 39 12.77 -4.55 -17.21
C ASP A 39 11.28 -4.45 -16.87
N MET A 40 10.46 -5.35 -17.45
CA MET A 40 9.03 -5.46 -17.14
C MET A 40 8.79 -5.78 -15.66
N LEU A 41 9.54 -6.75 -15.11
CA LEU A 41 9.44 -7.14 -13.72
C LEU A 41 9.88 -6.00 -12.79
N GLN A 42 10.99 -5.33 -13.11
CA GLN A 42 11.50 -4.20 -12.32
C GLN A 42 10.51 -3.03 -12.29
N ALA A 43 9.95 -2.65 -13.44
CA ALA A 43 8.91 -1.61 -13.51
C ALA A 43 7.68 -1.98 -12.68
N MET A 44 7.26 -3.26 -12.71
CA MET A 44 6.16 -3.74 -11.87
C MET A 44 6.49 -3.66 -10.37
N GLU A 45 7.70 -4.03 -9.96
CA GLU A 45 8.12 -3.96 -8.56
C GLU A 45 8.16 -2.51 -8.04
N GLU A 46 8.68 -1.57 -8.82
CA GLU A 46 8.67 -0.16 -8.42
C GLU A 46 7.25 0.41 -8.33
N ASN A 47 6.37 0.07 -9.28
CA ASN A 47 4.96 0.45 -9.20
C ASN A 47 4.27 -0.13 -7.96
N ARG A 48 4.60 -1.37 -7.57
CA ARG A 48 4.06 -2.01 -6.35
C ARG A 48 4.48 -1.29 -5.07
N ARG A 49 5.69 -0.71 -5.02
CA ARG A 49 6.14 0.07 -3.85
C ARG A 49 5.29 1.32 -3.64
N TRP A 50 4.89 1.98 -4.71
CA TRP A 50 3.95 3.11 -4.64
C TRP A 50 2.54 2.66 -4.25
N MET A 51 2.07 1.55 -4.84
CA MET A 51 0.72 1.02 -4.59
C MET A 51 0.53 0.45 -3.18
N PHE A 52 1.59 -0.01 -2.51
CA PHE A 52 1.51 -0.65 -1.19
C PHE A 52 0.67 0.14 -0.18
N PHE A 53 0.94 1.43 -0.01
CA PHE A 53 0.20 2.26 0.94
C PHE A 53 -1.27 2.41 0.54
N GLY A 54 -1.54 2.45 -0.76
CA GLY A 54 -2.88 2.51 -1.33
C GLY A 54 -3.65 1.23 -1.07
N ASP A 55 -3.03 0.09 -1.34
CA ASP A 55 -3.60 -1.23 -1.09
C ASP A 55 -4.01 -1.38 0.38
N VAL A 56 -3.15 -1.00 1.33
CA VAL A 56 -3.51 -1.13 2.76
C VAL A 56 -4.64 -0.17 3.14
N GLN A 57 -4.60 1.10 2.72
CA GLN A 57 -5.62 2.08 3.11
C GLN A 57 -6.98 1.86 2.44
N ALA A 58 -7.01 1.35 1.20
CA ALA A 58 -8.25 1.13 0.46
C ALA A 58 -8.81 -0.30 0.59
N ARG A 59 -7.94 -1.31 0.67
CA ARG A 59 -8.34 -2.73 0.75
C ARG A 59 -8.25 -3.31 2.16
N GLY A 60 -7.65 -2.58 3.11
CA GLY A 60 -7.62 -2.95 4.52
C GLY A 60 -6.67 -4.10 4.88
N GLN A 61 -5.80 -4.55 3.96
CA GLN A 61 -4.90 -5.68 4.21
C GLN A 61 -3.52 -5.48 3.56
N TYR A 62 -2.50 -6.09 4.15
CA TYR A 62 -1.16 -6.11 3.59
C TYR A 62 -1.11 -7.04 2.36
N PRO A 63 -0.72 -6.54 1.19
CA PRO A 63 -0.71 -7.34 -0.03
C PRO A 63 0.40 -8.40 -0.01
N GLY A 64 0.17 -9.53 -0.69
CA GLY A 64 1.10 -10.67 -0.66
C GLY A 64 2.52 -10.38 -1.13
N TYR A 65 2.71 -9.43 -2.07
CA TYR A 65 4.06 -9.02 -2.49
C TYR A 65 4.85 -8.35 -1.37
N MET A 66 4.20 -7.63 -0.45
CA MET A 66 4.86 -7.06 0.72
C MET A 66 5.15 -8.09 1.78
N GLN A 67 4.28 -9.09 1.96
CA GLN A 67 4.58 -10.21 2.87
C GLN A 67 5.84 -10.95 2.43
N ARG A 68 6.02 -11.17 1.12
CA ARG A 68 7.26 -11.70 0.55
C ARG A 68 8.43 -10.75 0.82
N PHE A 69 8.28 -9.46 0.52
CA PHE A 69 9.33 -8.46 0.78
C PHE A 69 9.79 -8.49 2.24
N PHE A 70 8.87 -8.50 3.21
CA PHE A 70 9.22 -8.55 4.62
C PHE A 70 10.02 -9.80 4.98
N ARG A 71 9.59 -10.97 4.50
CA ARG A 71 10.32 -12.23 4.71
C ARG A 71 11.71 -12.19 4.08
N ASP A 72 11.82 -11.74 2.83
CA ASP A 72 13.08 -11.73 2.08
C ASP A 72 14.09 -10.73 2.69
N HIS A 73 13.61 -9.72 3.43
CA HIS A 73 14.43 -8.73 4.15
C HIS A 73 14.54 -8.96 5.66
N ASN A 74 14.06 -10.10 6.19
CA ASN A 74 14.04 -10.40 7.63
C ASN A 74 13.35 -9.32 8.48
N ILE A 75 12.28 -8.72 7.95
CA ILE A 75 11.45 -7.75 8.65
C ILE A 75 10.29 -8.51 9.32
N THR A 76 10.27 -8.51 10.64
CA THR A 76 9.16 -9.03 11.43
C THR A 76 8.23 -7.89 11.82
N ILE A 77 6.95 -8.01 11.49
CA ILE A 77 5.92 -7.05 11.90
C ILE A 77 5.05 -7.70 12.96
N GLU A 78 5.04 -7.12 14.16
CA GLU A 78 4.06 -7.47 15.18
C GLU A 78 2.72 -6.81 14.85
N MET A 79 1.73 -7.64 14.54
CA MET A 79 0.35 -7.19 14.32
C MET A 79 -0.45 -7.49 15.58
N THR A 80 -0.93 -6.44 16.24
CA THR A 80 -1.90 -6.54 17.34
C THR A 80 -3.31 -6.42 16.79
N GLU A 81 -4.28 -7.03 17.48
CA GLU A 81 -5.71 -6.84 17.22
C GLU A 81 -6.18 -5.38 17.38
#